data_AF-A0A7V8WF62-F1
#
_entry.id   AF-A0A7V8WF62-F1
#
_cell.length_a   1.000
_cell.length_b   1.000
_cell.length_c   1.000
_cell.angle_alpha   90.00
_cell.angle_beta   90.00
_cell.angle_gamma   90.00
#
_symmetry.space_group_name_H-M   'P 1'
#
loop_
_entity.id
_entity.type
_entity.pdbx_description
1 polymer ?
#
loop_
_entity_poly.entity_id
_entity_poly.type
_entity_poly.pdbx_seq_one_letter_code
_entity_poly.pdbx_strand_id
1 'polypeptide(L)'
;MSVALVPLLVFVASLTAAVRSQESQSSLKATAVAKLLDTLKLDAVAAIEDQQTGRFAAALYYPGTQLLVVSAVHPQPDVAAQRLAERKYRDVYLDLQGSATRKGRLFVLDLEADGLKRTREGGAAFDQTYIDGANQISYDGDWKTQKMTPAQYDERFQRDDKRYAEILAALEHELTRQAGTAR
;
A
#
# COMPACT_ATOMS: atom_id res chain seq x y z
N MET A 1 52.54 -42.63 -34.67
CA MET A 1 52.13 -41.36 -34.04
C MET A 1 50.69 -41.12 -34.42
N SER A 2 49.74 -41.33 -33.51
CA SER A 2 48.32 -41.07 -33.74
C SER A 2 47.80 -40.21 -32.60
N VAL A 3 47.37 -39.00 -32.93
CA VAL A 3 46.92 -37.97 -31.99
C VAL A 3 45.45 -38.26 -31.64
N ALA A 4 45.16 -38.40 -30.35
CA ALA A 4 43.80 -38.59 -29.84
C ALA A 4 43.05 -37.25 -29.80
N LEU A 5 41.85 -37.24 -30.39
CA LEU A 5 40.92 -36.12 -30.43
C LEU A 5 40.19 -36.01 -29.08
N VAL A 6 40.37 -34.89 -28.36
CA VAL A 6 39.65 -34.61 -27.11
C VAL A 6 38.34 -33.88 -27.46
N PRO A 7 37.16 -34.35 -27.01
CA PRO A 7 35.93 -33.61 -27.23
C PRO A 7 35.80 -32.48 -26.20
N LEU A 8 35.63 -31.26 -26.71
CA LEU A 8 35.31 -30.06 -25.95
C LEU A 8 33.84 -30.12 -25.48
N LEU A 9 33.63 -30.32 -24.18
CA LEU A 9 32.31 -30.29 -23.56
C LEU A 9 31.92 -28.82 -23.30
N VAL A 10 31.03 -28.27 -24.12
CA VAL A 10 30.45 -26.92 -23.90
C VAL A 10 29.33 -27.04 -22.88
N PHE A 11 29.57 -26.59 -21.65
CA PHE A 11 28.58 -26.52 -20.59
C PHE A 11 27.76 -25.23 -20.76
N VAL A 12 26.59 -25.32 -21.38
CA VAL A 12 25.64 -24.19 -21.48
C VAL A 12 24.95 -24.05 -20.12
N ALA A 13 25.40 -23.10 -19.31
CA ALA A 13 24.74 -22.74 -18.06
C ALA A 13 23.42 -22.00 -18.36
N SER A 14 22.31 -22.73 -18.36
CA SER A 14 20.96 -22.15 -18.41
C SER A 14 20.71 -21.35 -17.13
N LEU A 15 20.85 -20.03 -17.21
CA LEU A 15 20.35 -19.09 -16.20
C LEU A 15 18.82 -19.13 -16.23
N THR A 16 18.22 -20.06 -15.49
CA THR A 16 16.81 -19.98 -15.13
C THR A 16 16.65 -18.82 -14.15
N ALA A 17 16.40 -17.63 -14.68
CA ALA A 17 15.90 -16.52 -13.89
C ALA A 17 14.58 -16.97 -13.25
N ALA A 18 14.64 -17.34 -11.97
CA ALA A 18 13.44 -17.57 -11.19
C ALA A 18 12.65 -16.25 -11.20
N VAL A 19 11.56 -16.24 -11.97
CA VAL A 19 10.52 -15.22 -11.84
C VAL A 19 9.94 -15.41 -10.44
N ARG A 20 10.55 -14.78 -9.43
CA ARG A 20 9.91 -14.60 -8.15
C ARG A 20 8.70 -13.73 -8.43
N SER A 21 7.51 -14.32 -8.39
CA SER A 21 6.30 -13.57 -8.11
C SER A 21 6.61 -12.68 -6.92
N GLN A 22 6.70 -11.37 -7.16
CA GLN A 22 7.07 -10.43 -6.12
C GLN A 22 5.89 -10.33 -5.16
N GLU A 23 6.02 -10.98 -4.01
CA GLU A 23 5.00 -11.01 -2.98
C GLU A 23 4.75 -9.59 -2.46
N SER A 24 3.48 -9.17 -2.47
CA SER A 24 3.04 -7.87 -1.94
C SER A 24 3.28 -7.81 -0.44
N GLN A 25 3.99 -6.78 0.02
CA GLN A 25 4.27 -6.52 1.42
C GLN A 25 3.04 -5.99 2.17
N SER A 26 2.11 -5.35 1.46
CA SER A 26 0.89 -4.81 2.07
C SER A 26 -0.22 -5.85 2.23
N SER A 27 -0.21 -6.95 1.47
CA SER A 27 -1.37 -7.84 1.34
C SER A 27 -1.88 -8.44 2.65
N LEU A 28 -0.99 -9.02 3.46
CA LEU A 28 -1.36 -9.59 4.77
C LEU A 28 -1.97 -8.55 5.71
N LYS A 29 -1.44 -7.32 5.67
CA LYS A 29 -1.89 -6.22 6.55
C LYS A 29 -3.20 -5.61 6.08
N ALA A 30 -3.38 -5.42 4.78
CA ALA A 30 -4.63 -4.92 4.22
C ALA A 30 -5.79 -5.86 4.57
N THR A 31 -5.58 -7.17 4.35
CA THR A 31 -6.54 -8.21 4.73
C THR A 31 -6.85 -8.19 6.23
N ALA A 32 -5.84 -8.03 7.08
CA ALA A 32 -6.03 -7.94 8.53
C ALA A 32 -6.83 -6.69 8.95
N VAL A 33 -6.51 -5.53 8.37
CA VAL A 33 -7.22 -4.26 8.59
C VAL A 33 -8.69 -4.38 8.16
N ALA A 34 -8.96 -4.87 6.95
CA ALA A 34 -10.33 -5.07 6.44
C ALA A 34 -11.14 -5.98 7.36
N LYS A 35 -10.56 -7.13 7.76
CA LYS A 35 -11.21 -8.07 8.69
C LYS A 35 -11.51 -7.46 10.06
N LEU A 36 -10.60 -6.66 10.59
CA LEU A 36 -10.80 -5.96 11.87
C LEU A 36 -11.91 -4.91 11.75
N LEU A 37 -11.96 -4.16 10.65
CA LEU A 37 -13.02 -3.20 10.37
C LEU A 37 -14.39 -3.89 10.27
N ASP A 38 -14.48 -5.03 9.57
CA ASP A 38 -15.70 -5.85 9.52
C ASP A 38 -16.12 -6.32 10.92
N THR A 39 -15.17 -6.85 11.70
CA THR A 39 -15.41 -7.37 13.05
C THR A 39 -15.93 -6.28 13.99
N LEU A 40 -15.35 -5.08 13.90
CA LEU A 40 -15.71 -3.92 14.71
C LEU A 40 -16.89 -3.13 14.13
N LYS A 41 -17.38 -3.50 12.94
CA LYS A 41 -18.43 -2.79 12.18
C LYS A 41 -18.10 -1.32 11.98
N LEU A 42 -16.83 -1.03 11.66
CA LEU A 42 -16.33 0.30 11.38
C LEU A 42 -16.18 0.49 9.87
N ASP A 43 -16.54 1.66 9.38
CA ASP A 43 -16.38 2.07 7.98
C ASP A 43 -15.18 3.02 7.78
N ALA A 44 -14.52 3.41 8.86
CA ALA A 44 -13.34 4.25 8.86
C ALA A 44 -12.43 3.95 10.04
N VAL A 45 -11.13 4.18 9.86
CA VAL A 45 -10.12 4.17 10.91
C VAL A 45 -9.07 5.24 10.63
N ALA A 46 -8.51 5.84 11.67
CA ALA A 46 -7.32 6.67 11.54
C ALA A 46 -6.30 6.24 12.60
N ALA A 47 -5.04 6.60 12.40
CA ALA A 47 -3.97 6.34 13.36
C ALA A 47 -2.91 7.45 13.28
N ILE A 48 -2.19 7.64 14.38
CA ILE A 48 -0.93 8.36 14.35
C ILE A 48 0.12 7.45 13.71
N GLU A 49 0.83 7.95 12.70
CA GLU A 49 2.01 7.28 12.16
C GLU A 49 3.28 7.76 12.83
N ASP A 50 3.40 9.08 13.00
CA ASP A 50 4.56 9.70 13.62
C ASP A 50 4.14 11.00 14.32
N GLN A 51 4.24 11.00 15.65
CA GLN A 51 3.92 12.15 16.50
C GLN A 51 4.86 13.33 16.27
N GLN A 52 6.14 13.08 16.00
CA GLN A 52 7.15 14.14 15.88
C GLN A 52 6.93 14.97 14.61
N THR A 53 6.52 14.31 13.52
CA THR A 53 6.24 14.98 12.25
C THR A 53 4.78 15.38 12.09
N GLY A 54 3.91 15.05 13.06
CA GLY A 54 2.47 15.29 12.97
C GLY A 54 1.82 14.53 11.80
N ARG A 55 2.33 13.33 11.50
CA ARG A 55 1.86 12.49 10.41
C ARG A 55 0.81 11.50 10.88
N PHE A 56 -0.28 11.45 10.13
CA PHE A 56 -1.43 10.59 10.40
C PHE A 56 -1.78 9.78 9.15
N ALA A 57 -2.32 8.60 9.41
CA ALA A 57 -2.96 7.76 8.43
C ALA A 57 -4.47 7.73 8.69
N ALA A 58 -5.27 7.65 7.63
CA ALA A 58 -6.69 7.37 7.74
C ALA A 58 -7.16 6.54 6.56
N ALA A 59 -8.16 5.69 6.79
CA ALA A 59 -8.77 4.84 5.80
C ALA A 59 -10.30 4.96 5.83
N LEU A 60 -10.92 4.96 4.65
CA LEU A 60 -12.32 4.62 4.47
C LEU A 60 -12.43 3.22 3.90
N TYR A 61 -13.30 2.41 4.50
CA TYR A 61 -13.53 1.04 4.12
C TYR A 61 -14.93 0.86 3.57
N TYR A 62 -14.99 0.23 2.40
CA TYR A 62 -16.23 -0.18 1.76
C TYR A 62 -16.26 -1.71 1.81
N PRO A 63 -17.08 -2.30 2.69
CA PRO A 63 -17.05 -3.73 2.97
C PRO A 63 -17.02 -4.62 1.72
N GLY A 64 -16.03 -5.50 1.65
CA GLY A 64 -15.83 -6.46 0.56
C GLY A 64 -15.50 -5.87 -0.81
N THR A 65 -15.17 -4.57 -0.89
CA THR A 65 -14.93 -3.91 -2.20
C THR A 65 -13.65 -3.11 -2.28
N GLN A 66 -13.32 -2.27 -1.30
CA GLN A 66 -12.12 -1.42 -1.39
C GLN A 66 -11.77 -0.76 -0.05
N LEU A 67 -10.49 -0.40 0.05
CA LEU A 67 -9.93 0.43 1.10
C LEU A 67 -9.31 1.69 0.47
N LEU A 68 -9.77 2.87 0.89
CA LEU A 68 -9.22 4.15 0.45
C LEU A 68 -8.37 4.72 1.56
N VAL A 69 -7.05 4.78 1.38
CA VAL A 69 -6.12 5.13 2.47
C VAL A 69 -5.35 6.40 2.14
N VAL A 70 -5.30 7.33 3.09
CA VAL A 70 -4.52 8.57 3.00
C VAL A 70 -3.51 8.64 4.16
N SER A 71 -2.28 9.02 3.84
CA SER A 71 -1.22 9.32 4.80
C SER A 71 -0.66 10.71 4.50
N ALA A 72 -0.68 11.62 5.47
CA ALA A 72 -0.16 12.97 5.31
C ALA A 72 0.25 13.61 6.65
N VAL A 73 1.02 14.70 6.57
CA VAL A 73 1.19 15.61 7.70
C VAL A 73 -0.09 16.43 7.87
N HIS A 74 -0.64 16.44 9.07
CA HIS A 74 -1.82 17.23 9.38
C HIS A 74 -1.43 18.68 9.72
N PRO A 75 -2.07 19.70 9.14
CA PRO A 75 -1.71 21.10 9.39
C PRO A 75 -1.96 21.55 10.83
N GLN A 76 -2.83 20.83 11.55
CA GLN A 76 -3.18 21.07 12.95
C GLN A 76 -3.10 19.75 13.73
N PRO A 77 -1.90 19.23 14.03
CA PRO A 77 -1.73 17.87 14.54
C PRO A 77 -2.49 17.61 15.84
N ASP A 78 -2.61 18.60 16.72
CA ASP A 78 -3.39 18.49 17.96
C ASP A 78 -4.89 18.25 17.71
N VAL A 79 -5.45 18.88 16.68
CA VAL A 79 -6.85 18.70 16.29
C VAL A 79 -7.08 17.28 15.76
N ALA A 80 -6.16 16.76 14.95
CA ALA A 80 -6.23 15.38 14.47
C ALA A 80 -6.07 14.37 15.62
N ALA A 81 -5.15 14.62 16.56
CA ALA A 81 -4.97 13.79 17.75
C ALA A 81 -6.21 13.77 18.64
N GLN A 82 -6.87 14.93 18.83
CA GLN A 82 -8.14 15.00 19.56
C GLN A 82 -9.24 14.21 18.85
N ARG A 83 -9.42 14.40 17.53
CA ARG A 83 -10.41 13.65 16.73
C ARG A 83 -10.16 12.14 16.80
N LEU A 84 -8.90 11.72 16.77
CA LEU A 84 -8.52 10.33 16.94
C LEU A 84 -8.93 9.78 18.31
N ALA A 85 -8.67 10.52 19.39
CA ALA A 85 -9.06 10.14 20.75
C ALA A 85 -10.59 10.02 20.88
N GLU A 86 -11.34 10.89 20.20
CA GLU A 86 -12.81 10.87 20.11
C GLU A 86 -13.34 9.84 19.10
N ARG A 87 -12.47 9.05 18.46
CA ARG A 87 -12.79 8.05 17.41
C ARG A 87 -13.52 8.64 16.19
N LYS A 88 -13.32 9.92 15.91
CA LYS A 88 -13.85 10.63 14.73
C LYS A 88 -12.99 10.35 13.49
N TYR A 89 -12.84 9.08 13.13
CA TYR A 89 -11.91 8.65 12.08
C TYR A 89 -12.23 9.20 10.71
N ARG A 90 -13.53 9.32 10.39
CA ARG A 90 -13.97 9.90 9.12
C ARG A 90 -13.56 11.37 9.01
N ASP A 91 -13.61 12.12 10.11
CA ASP A 91 -13.18 13.52 10.12
C ASP A 91 -11.69 13.63 9.83
N VAL A 92 -10.85 12.80 10.48
CA VAL A 92 -9.40 12.75 10.21
C VAL A 92 -9.13 12.42 8.74
N TYR A 93 -9.85 11.47 8.16
CA TYR A 93 -9.74 11.16 6.73
C TYR A 93 -10.05 12.39 5.85
N LEU A 94 -11.16 13.07 6.12
CA LEU A 94 -11.59 14.24 5.36
C LEU A 94 -10.59 15.39 5.48
N ASP A 95 -10.00 15.60 6.65
CA ASP A 95 -8.97 16.62 6.84
C ASP A 95 -7.71 16.31 6.03
N LEU A 96 -7.22 15.07 6.09
CA LEU A 96 -6.00 14.65 5.38
C LEU A 96 -6.20 14.71 3.86
N GLN A 97 -7.37 14.30 3.38
CA GLN A 97 -7.71 14.33 1.96
C GLN A 97 -7.95 15.75 1.45
N GLY A 98 -8.61 16.59 2.26
CA GLY A 98 -8.92 17.99 1.95
C GLY A 98 -7.74 18.95 2.14
N SER A 99 -6.65 18.50 2.77
CA SER A 99 -5.47 19.34 3.04
C SER A 99 -4.89 19.95 1.75
N ALA A 100 -4.71 21.27 1.78
CA ALA A 100 -4.03 22.02 0.72
C ALA A 100 -2.55 21.64 0.62
N THR A 101 -1.93 21.25 1.73
CA THR A 101 -0.55 20.76 1.76
C THR A 101 -0.53 19.32 1.25
N ARG A 102 -0.24 19.16 -0.04
CA ARG A 102 -0.17 17.83 -0.67
C ARG A 102 1.21 17.19 -0.55
N LYS A 103 2.28 17.98 -0.35
CA LYS A 103 3.65 17.48 -0.31
C LYS A 103 3.83 16.40 0.77
N GLY A 104 4.37 15.25 0.37
CA GLY A 104 4.56 14.08 1.21
C GLY A 104 3.26 13.32 1.53
N ARG A 105 2.13 13.62 0.85
CA ARG A 105 0.89 12.85 0.95
C ARG A 105 0.96 11.62 0.06
N LEU A 106 0.58 10.48 0.61
CA LEU A 106 0.26 9.27 -0.14
C LEU A 106 -1.25 9.03 -0.05
N PHE A 107 -1.90 8.81 -1.18
CA PHE A 107 -3.26 8.31 -1.26
C PHE A 107 -3.28 7.00 -2.05
N VAL A 108 -3.96 6.00 -1.53
CA VAL A 108 -4.02 4.63 -2.06
C VAL A 108 -5.48 4.26 -2.30
N LEU A 109 -5.76 3.75 -3.49
CA LEU A 109 -6.99 3.02 -3.81
C LEU A 109 -6.60 1.55 -3.89
N ASP A 110 -6.85 0.83 -2.80
CA ASP A 110 -6.65 -0.61 -2.66
C ASP A 110 -7.99 -1.28 -2.94
N LEU A 111 -8.14 -1.76 -4.17
CA LEU A 111 -9.35 -2.42 -4.61
C LEU A 111 -9.31 -3.86 -4.11
N GLU A 112 -10.46 -4.37 -3.68
CA GLU A 112 -10.60 -5.64 -2.95
C GLU A 112 -10.09 -5.60 -1.49
N ALA A 113 -9.44 -4.51 -1.07
CA ALA A 113 -8.94 -4.29 0.28
C ALA A 113 -7.96 -5.39 0.75
N ASP A 114 -7.13 -5.89 -0.18
CA ASP A 114 -6.22 -7.00 0.01
C ASP A 114 -4.77 -6.66 -0.36
N GLY A 115 -4.46 -5.37 -0.43
CA GLY A 115 -3.13 -4.80 -0.59
C GLY A 115 -2.80 -4.49 -2.04
N LEU A 116 -1.73 -3.73 -2.25
CA LEU A 116 -1.29 -3.38 -3.60
C LEU A 116 -0.85 -4.63 -4.37
N LYS A 117 -1.45 -4.83 -5.53
CA LYS A 117 -1.03 -5.82 -6.53
C LYS A 117 -0.32 -5.11 -7.67
N ARG A 118 0.80 -5.68 -8.12
CA ARG A 118 1.63 -5.08 -9.19
C ARG A 118 0.89 -5.02 -10.54
N THR A 119 -0.02 -5.95 -10.76
CA THR A 119 -0.77 -6.12 -12.01
C THR A 119 -2.19 -6.57 -11.68
N ARG A 120 -3.15 -6.25 -12.54
CA ARG A 120 -4.48 -6.85 -12.46
C ARG A 120 -4.51 -8.27 -13.00
N GLU A 121 -5.36 -9.10 -12.42
CA GLU A 121 -5.69 -10.41 -12.97
C GLU A 121 -6.92 -10.30 -13.88
N GLY A 122 -6.90 -10.92 -15.06
CA GLY A 122 -8.11 -11.22 -15.83
C GLY A 122 -9.05 -10.05 -16.18
N GLY A 123 -8.56 -8.80 -16.23
CA GLY A 123 -9.40 -7.62 -16.47
C GLY A 123 -10.13 -7.08 -15.24
N ALA A 124 -9.79 -7.59 -14.05
CA ALA A 124 -10.23 -7.05 -12.77
C ALA A 124 -9.85 -5.57 -12.61
N ALA A 125 -10.43 -4.94 -11.58
CA ALA A 125 -10.03 -3.62 -11.18
C ALA A 125 -8.56 -3.63 -10.71
N PHE A 126 -7.90 -2.47 -10.74
CA PHE A 126 -6.48 -2.34 -10.40
C PHE A 126 -6.27 -1.24 -9.38
N ASP A 127 -5.25 -1.43 -8.54
CA ASP A 127 -4.92 -0.48 -7.51
C ASP A 127 -4.25 0.76 -8.06
N GLN A 128 -4.33 1.85 -7.30
CA GLN A 128 -3.71 3.11 -7.66
C GLN A 128 -3.07 3.78 -6.47
N THR A 129 -1.97 4.49 -6.71
CA THR A 129 -1.41 5.41 -5.71
C THR A 129 -1.22 6.80 -6.29
N TYR A 130 -1.38 7.80 -5.44
CA TYR A 130 -1.16 9.21 -5.73
C TYR A 130 -0.17 9.76 -4.71
N ILE A 131 0.99 10.20 -5.18
CA ILE A 131 1.97 10.91 -4.35
C ILE A 131 1.83 12.40 -4.62
N ASP A 132 1.91 13.21 -3.56
CA ASP A 132 1.76 14.66 -3.62
C ASP A 132 0.43 15.13 -4.23
N GLY A 133 -0.57 14.24 -4.26
CA GLY A 133 -1.88 14.46 -4.85
C GLY A 133 -1.89 14.69 -6.37
N ALA A 134 -0.82 14.35 -7.08
CA ALA A 134 -0.72 14.50 -8.54
C ALA A 134 0.06 13.38 -9.23
N ASN A 135 1.06 12.80 -8.56
CA ASN A 135 1.92 11.75 -9.11
C ASN A 135 1.23 10.39 -9.01
N GLN A 136 0.28 10.16 -9.92
CA GLN A 136 -0.48 8.92 -10.02
C GLN A 136 0.35 7.78 -10.63
N ILE A 137 0.13 6.56 -10.16
CA ILE A 137 0.41 5.33 -10.90
C ILE A 137 -0.80 4.39 -10.79
N SER A 138 -1.05 3.64 -11.86
CA SER A 138 -2.04 2.56 -11.92
C SER A 138 -1.32 1.23 -11.96
N TYR A 139 -1.69 0.29 -11.09
CA TYR A 139 -1.04 -1.01 -11.04
C TYR A 139 -1.73 -2.06 -11.92
N ASP A 140 -1.92 -1.73 -13.20
CA ASP A 140 -2.58 -2.58 -14.20
C ASP A 140 -1.60 -3.43 -15.04
N GLY A 141 -0.29 -3.24 -14.83
CA GLY A 141 0.78 -3.90 -15.58
C GLY A 141 1.17 -3.17 -16.88
N ASP A 142 0.46 -2.11 -17.26
CA ASP A 142 0.75 -1.32 -18.46
C ASP A 142 1.68 -0.15 -18.14
N TRP A 143 2.94 -0.48 -17.89
CA TRP A 143 4.00 0.51 -17.65
C TRP A 143 4.24 1.43 -18.86
N LYS A 144 3.88 0.99 -20.07
CA LYS A 144 4.12 1.73 -21.33
C LYS A 144 3.21 2.95 -21.42
N THR A 145 1.91 2.79 -21.17
CA THR A 145 0.96 3.91 -21.17
C THR A 145 1.28 4.93 -20.08
N GLN A 146 1.94 4.49 -19.02
CA GLN A 146 2.42 5.30 -17.91
C GLN A 146 3.82 5.91 -18.15
N LYS A 147 4.40 5.73 -19.35
CA LYS A 147 5.70 6.29 -19.79
C LYS A 147 6.88 5.89 -18.88
N MET A 148 6.81 4.70 -18.29
CA MET A 148 7.89 4.14 -17.48
C MET A 148 8.69 3.10 -18.28
N THR A 149 9.80 2.64 -17.73
CA THR A 149 10.38 1.34 -18.08
C THR A 149 9.83 0.25 -17.15
N PRO A 150 9.95 -1.05 -17.50
CA PRO A 150 9.59 -2.13 -16.57
C PRO A 150 10.26 -1.99 -15.20
N ALA A 151 11.56 -1.66 -15.18
CA ALA A 151 12.33 -1.49 -13.96
C ALA A 151 11.82 -0.31 -13.11
N GLN A 152 11.51 0.83 -13.73
CA GLN A 152 10.96 1.98 -13.01
C GLN A 152 9.58 1.69 -12.41
N TYR A 153 8.76 0.91 -13.12
CA TYR A 153 7.46 0.46 -12.63
C TYR A 153 7.62 -0.51 -11.44
N ASP A 154 8.58 -1.43 -11.50
CA ASP A 154 8.92 -2.36 -10.40
C ASP A 154 9.38 -1.61 -9.15
N GLU A 155 10.34 -0.70 -9.30
CA GLU A 155 10.85 0.12 -8.20
C GLU A 155 9.74 0.99 -7.59
N ARG A 156 8.85 1.53 -8.44
CA ARG A 156 7.69 2.29 -7.98
C ARG A 156 6.72 1.42 -7.19
N PHE A 157 6.39 0.23 -7.67
CA PHE A 157 5.53 -0.71 -6.96
C PHE A 157 6.11 -1.07 -5.59
N GLN A 158 7.37 -1.53 -5.55
CA GLN A 158 8.04 -1.96 -4.32
C GLN A 158 8.07 -0.87 -3.25
N ARG A 159 8.38 0.36 -3.66
CA ARG A 159 8.43 1.49 -2.74
C ARG A 159 7.06 1.81 -2.16
N ASP A 160 6.06 1.90 -3.01
CA ASP A 160 4.72 2.31 -2.61
C ASP A 160 4.03 1.21 -1.78
N ASP A 161 4.20 -0.06 -2.16
CA ASP A 161 3.73 -1.24 -1.44
C ASP A 161 4.36 -1.36 -0.04
N LYS A 162 5.68 -1.17 0.06
CA LYS A 162 6.36 -1.08 1.36
C LYS A 162 5.78 0.04 2.21
N ARG A 163 5.65 1.25 1.65
CA ARG A 163 5.13 2.40 2.38
C ARG A 163 3.69 2.19 2.83
N TYR A 164 2.88 1.57 1.98
CA TYR A 164 1.50 1.22 2.29
C TYR A 164 1.41 0.19 3.42
N ALA A 165 2.29 -0.83 3.42
CA ALA A 165 2.38 -1.80 4.50
C ALA A 165 2.70 -1.14 5.86
N GLU A 166 3.58 -0.13 5.89
CA GLU A 166 3.88 0.65 7.10
C GLU A 166 2.65 1.43 7.61
N ILE A 167 1.91 2.06 6.69
CA ILE A 167 0.66 2.78 7.00
C ILE A 167 -0.38 1.82 7.57
N LEU A 168 -0.59 0.68 6.91
CA LEU A 168 -1.53 -0.35 7.33
C LEU A 168 -1.16 -0.90 8.71
N ALA A 169 0.13 -1.03 9.05
CA ALA A 169 0.56 -1.44 10.38
C ALA A 169 0.11 -0.45 11.47
N ALA A 170 0.14 0.86 11.21
CA ALA A 170 -0.36 1.87 12.15
C ALA A 170 -1.89 1.76 12.32
N LEU A 171 -2.63 1.56 11.23
CA LEU A 171 -4.09 1.38 11.28
C LEU A 171 -4.49 0.07 11.99
N GLU A 172 -3.80 -1.03 11.69
CA GLU A 172 -3.97 -2.34 12.32
C GLU A 172 -3.74 -2.26 13.84
N HIS A 173 -2.68 -1.56 14.25
CA HIS A 173 -2.39 -1.33 15.67
C HIS A 173 -3.53 -0.60 16.38
N GLU A 174 -4.08 0.46 15.76
CA GLU A 174 -5.20 1.21 16.34
C GLU A 174 -6.48 0.37 16.44
N LEU A 175 -6.81 -0.43 15.42
CA LEU A 175 -7.96 -1.34 15.46
C LEU A 175 -7.80 -2.41 16.55
N THR A 176 -6.60 -2.97 16.69
CA THR A 176 -6.29 -3.97 17.71
C THR A 176 -6.44 -3.39 19.11
N ARG A 177 -5.94 -2.16 19.32
CA ARG A 177 -6.12 -1.43 20.58
C ARG A 177 -7.59 -1.24 20.92
N GLN A 178 -8.42 -0.84 19.95
CA GLN A 178 -9.86 -0.70 20.16
C GLN A 178 -10.56 -2.01 20.48
N ALA A 179 -10.25 -3.08 19.75
CA ALA A 179 -10.79 -4.41 20.00
C ALA A 179 -10.47 -4.91 21.43
N GLY A 180 -9.30 -4.55 21.97
CA GLY A 180 -8.93 -4.81 23.35
C GLY A 180 -9.73 -4.01 24.38
N THR A 181 -10.09 -2.75 24.09
CA THR A 181 -10.90 -1.91 24.98
C THR A 181 -12.40 -2.22 24.98
N ALA A 182 -12.89 -2.98 24.00
CA ALA A 182 -14.30 -3.34 23.88
C ALA A 182 -14.68 -4.63 24.64
N ARG A 183 -13.71 -5.28 25.29
CA ARG A 183 -13.89 -6.45 26.15
C ARG A 183 -13.99 -6.03 27.61
#